data_AF-A0AAD6LQ35-F1
#
_entry.id   AF-A0AAD6LQ35-F1
#
_cell.length_a   1.000
_cell.length_b   1.000
_cell.length_c   1.000
_cell.angle_alpha   90.00
_cell.angle_beta   90.00
_cell.angle_gamma   90.00
#
_symmetry.space_group_name_H-M   'P 1'
#
loop_
_entity.id
_entity.type
_entity.pdbx_description
1 polymer ?
#
loop_
_entity_poly.entity_id
_entity_poly.type
_entity_poly.pdbx_seq_one_letter_code
_entity_poly.pdbx_strand_id
1 'polypeptide(L)'
;PISSVYCRAHNQKAHIDLLTKVISLQKLNPKLFTSLPKKSVAAAAMVLKTELCRFSGAKIYPGKGIRFIRSDSQVFLFANSKCKRYFHNRLKPSKLTWTAMYRKQHKKDIAAETIKKRRRTTKKPYSRSIVGATLEVIQKKRTEKPEVRDAAREAALREIKERIKKTKDEKKAKKAEVTAKAQKSSKGSLPKGAAPKGPKLGGGGGKR
;
A
#
# COMPACT_ATOMS: atom_id res chain seq x y z
N PRO A 1 -26.31 -10.88 -63.27
CA PRO A 1 -26.24 -12.31 -62.86
C PRO A 1 -24.94 -12.75 -62.15
N ILE A 2 -23.81 -12.05 -62.33
CA ILE A 2 -22.48 -12.51 -61.84
C ILE A 2 -22.17 -12.08 -60.39
N SER A 3 -22.78 -10.99 -59.89
CA SER A 3 -22.50 -10.45 -58.54
C SER A 3 -23.09 -11.28 -57.38
N SER A 4 -24.23 -11.94 -57.60
CA SER A 4 -24.90 -12.73 -56.55
C SER A 4 -24.20 -14.06 -56.24
N VAL A 5 -23.52 -14.65 -57.23
CA VAL A 5 -22.81 -15.94 -57.06
C VAL A 5 -21.51 -15.73 -56.31
N TYR A 6 -20.81 -14.62 -56.57
CA TYR A 6 -19.54 -14.28 -55.90
C TYR A 6 -19.75 -13.95 -54.42
N CYS A 7 -20.83 -13.25 -54.08
CA CYS A 7 -21.16 -12.93 -52.69
C CYS A 7 -21.53 -14.17 -51.86
N ARG A 8 -22.19 -15.17 -52.49
CA ARG A 8 -22.54 -16.45 -51.84
C ARG A 8 -21.32 -17.35 -51.65
N ALA A 9 -20.40 -17.38 -52.62
CA ALA A 9 -19.15 -18.15 -52.54
C ALA A 9 -18.17 -17.59 -51.48
N HIS A 10 -18.08 -16.25 -51.35
CA HIS A 10 -17.22 -15.63 -50.34
C HIS A 10 -17.74 -15.85 -48.91
N ASN A 11 -19.06 -15.90 -48.75
CA ASN A 11 -19.71 -16.19 -47.47
C ASN A 11 -19.54 -17.67 -47.07
N GLN A 12 -19.65 -18.60 -48.03
CA GLN A 12 -19.43 -20.03 -47.77
C GLN A 12 -17.97 -20.35 -47.39
N LYS A 13 -17.00 -19.69 -48.02
CA LYS A 13 -15.57 -19.88 -47.69
C LYS A 13 -15.22 -19.31 -46.31
N ALA A 14 -15.79 -18.16 -45.94
CA ALA A 14 -15.65 -17.59 -44.60
C ALA A 14 -16.25 -18.50 -43.51
N HIS A 15 -17.38 -19.15 -43.78
CA HIS A 15 -18.02 -20.08 -42.84
C HIS A 15 -17.19 -21.37 -42.65
N ILE A 16 -16.63 -21.91 -43.74
CA ILE A 16 -15.76 -23.08 -43.68
C ILE A 16 -14.48 -22.73 -42.92
N ASP A 17 -13.81 -21.60 -43.20
CA ASP A 17 -12.60 -21.17 -42.50
C ASP A 17 -12.81 -20.90 -41.00
N LEU A 18 -14.00 -20.43 -40.61
CA LEU A 18 -14.39 -20.28 -39.20
C LEU A 18 -14.58 -21.64 -38.53
N LEU A 19 -15.21 -22.60 -39.20
CA LEU A 19 -15.37 -23.97 -38.70
C LEU A 19 -14.03 -24.69 -38.55
N THR A 20 -13.10 -24.56 -39.51
CA THR A 20 -11.76 -25.16 -39.40
C THR A 20 -10.94 -24.52 -38.29
N LYS A 21 -11.06 -23.20 -38.04
CA LYS A 21 -10.42 -22.52 -36.90
C LYS A 21 -10.99 -22.97 -35.55
N VAL A 22 -12.30 -23.15 -35.43
CA VAL A 22 -12.94 -23.64 -34.19
C VAL A 22 -12.50 -25.08 -33.90
N ILE A 23 -12.45 -25.95 -34.91
CA ILE A 23 -12.01 -27.35 -34.76
C ILE A 23 -10.50 -27.42 -34.42
N SER A 24 -9.67 -26.55 -35.02
CA SER A 24 -8.23 -26.49 -34.72
C SER A 24 -7.95 -25.99 -33.28
N LEU A 25 -8.71 -25.01 -32.79
CA LEU A 25 -8.62 -24.52 -31.41
C LEU A 25 -9.05 -25.57 -30.38
N GLN A 26 -9.94 -26.50 -30.75
CA GLN A 26 -10.38 -27.59 -29.87
C GLN A 26 -9.30 -28.68 -29.69
N LYS A 27 -8.33 -28.80 -30.62
CA LYS A 27 -7.27 -29.82 -30.59
C LYS A 27 -5.97 -29.42 -29.87
N LEU A 28 -5.84 -28.17 -29.41
CA LEU A 28 -4.59 -27.65 -28.81
C LEU A 28 -4.61 -27.42 -27.29
N ASN A 29 -5.57 -27.96 -26.53
CA ASN A 29 -5.46 -27.97 -25.06
C ASN A 29 -6.29 -29.08 -24.38
N PRO A 30 -5.82 -30.35 -24.38
CA PRO A 30 -6.47 -31.41 -23.61
C PRO A 30 -6.30 -31.28 -22.08
N LYS A 31 -5.57 -30.27 -21.59
CA LYS A 31 -5.32 -30.04 -20.16
C LYS A 31 -6.27 -29.04 -19.48
N LEU A 32 -7.27 -28.52 -20.21
CA LEU A 32 -8.31 -27.66 -19.63
C LEU A 32 -9.63 -28.39 -19.32
N PHE A 33 -9.68 -29.71 -19.50
CA PHE A 33 -10.88 -30.53 -19.26
C PHE A 33 -10.79 -31.40 -17.99
N THR A 34 -9.89 -31.07 -17.07
CA THR A 34 -9.79 -31.70 -15.74
C THR A 34 -9.78 -30.66 -14.62
N SER A 35 -10.73 -29.73 -14.68
CA SER A 35 -11.21 -29.10 -13.45
C SER A 35 -12.65 -28.66 -13.64
N LEU A 36 -13.55 -29.64 -13.73
CA LEU A 36 -14.90 -29.40 -13.25
C LEU A 36 -14.76 -28.82 -11.84
N PRO A 37 -15.21 -27.58 -11.57
CA PRO A 37 -15.39 -27.18 -10.19
C PRO A 37 -16.33 -28.22 -9.64
N LYS A 38 -15.90 -28.96 -8.62
CA LYS A 38 -16.80 -29.79 -7.81
C LYS A 38 -17.98 -28.86 -7.55
N LYS A 39 -19.11 -29.11 -8.21
CA LYS A 39 -20.36 -28.40 -7.96
C LYS A 39 -20.52 -28.61 -6.47
N SER A 40 -20.17 -27.57 -5.70
CA SER A 40 -20.42 -27.55 -4.29
C SER A 40 -21.90 -27.80 -4.26
N VAL A 41 -22.29 -29.01 -3.86
CA VAL A 41 -23.67 -29.36 -3.58
C VAL A 41 -24.16 -28.15 -2.83
N ALA A 42 -25.00 -27.34 -3.48
CA ALA A 42 -25.54 -26.15 -2.89
C ALA A 42 -26.30 -26.74 -1.73
N ALA A 43 -25.68 -26.69 -0.54
CA ALA A 43 -26.22 -27.27 0.65
C ALA A 43 -27.55 -26.56 0.77
N ALA A 44 -28.63 -27.29 0.48
CA ALA A 44 -29.97 -26.79 0.61
C ALA A 44 -30.02 -26.23 2.02
N ALA A 45 -30.00 -24.90 2.11
CA ALA A 45 -29.90 -24.21 3.38
C ALA A 45 -31.29 -24.30 3.98
N MET A 46 -31.63 -25.46 4.54
CA MET A 46 -32.70 -25.53 5.52
C MET A 46 -32.31 -24.51 6.60
N VAL A 47 -33.06 -23.42 6.67
CA VAL A 47 -32.86 -22.31 7.61
C VAL A 47 -33.29 -22.80 9.00
N LEU A 48 -32.56 -23.78 9.53
CA LEU A 48 -32.71 -24.30 10.88
C LEU A 48 -31.61 -23.67 11.73
N LYS A 49 -32.02 -23.07 12.85
CA LYS A 49 -31.10 -22.55 13.86
C LYS A 49 -30.25 -23.70 14.38
N THR A 50 -28.96 -23.68 14.05
CA THR A 50 -27.99 -24.64 14.56
C THR A 50 -27.19 -24.00 15.67
N GLU A 51 -27.13 -24.69 16.81
CA GLU A 51 -26.31 -24.28 17.94
C GLU A 51 -24.94 -24.95 17.84
N LEU A 52 -23.91 -24.39 18.49
CA LEU A 52 -22.58 -24.98 18.49
C LEU A 52 -22.29 -25.66 19.83
N CYS A 53 -21.72 -26.86 19.77
CA CYS A 53 -21.19 -27.54 20.95
C CYS A 53 -20.05 -26.73 21.55
N ARG A 54 -20.13 -26.39 22.84
CA ARG A 54 -19.11 -25.58 23.53
C ARG A 54 -17.76 -26.30 23.63
N PHE A 55 -17.77 -27.64 23.68
CA PHE A 55 -16.56 -28.44 23.83
C PHE A 55 -15.92 -28.79 22.49
N SER A 56 -16.67 -29.42 21.58
CA SER A 56 -16.13 -29.93 20.31
C SER A 56 -16.16 -28.90 19.17
N GLY A 57 -17.03 -27.89 19.25
CA GLY A 57 -17.31 -26.97 18.15
C GLY A 57 -18.17 -27.55 17.02
N ALA A 58 -18.75 -28.74 17.21
CA ALA A 58 -19.65 -29.36 16.23
C ALA A 58 -21.02 -28.66 16.20
N LYS A 59 -21.65 -28.62 15.02
CA LYS A 59 -23.02 -28.12 14.85
C LYS A 59 -24.03 -29.08 15.47
N ILE A 60 -24.93 -28.54 16.28
CA ILE A 60 -26.04 -29.22 16.95
C ILE A 60 -27.32 -28.75 16.27
N TYR A 61 -28.04 -29.72 15.71
CA TYR A 61 -29.37 -29.51 15.13
C TYR A 61 -30.44 -29.56 16.23
N PRO A 62 -31.61 -28.93 16.03
CA PRO A 62 -32.70 -29.01 16.99
C PRO A 62 -33.08 -30.48 17.29
N GLY A 63 -33.45 -30.76 18.55
CA GLY A 63 -33.75 -32.12 19.02
C GLY A 63 -32.52 -33.01 19.25
N LYS A 64 -31.30 -32.49 19.11
CA LYS A 64 -30.04 -33.21 19.42
C LYS A 64 -29.26 -32.52 20.54
N GLY A 65 -28.38 -33.30 21.17
CA GLY A 65 -27.46 -32.84 22.19
C GLY A 65 -28.07 -32.75 23.59
N ILE A 66 -27.29 -32.21 24.51
CA ILE A 66 -27.63 -32.08 25.94
C ILE A 66 -27.30 -30.65 26.36
N ARG A 67 -28.24 -30.00 27.05
CA ARG A 67 -28.04 -28.69 27.68
C ARG A 67 -27.70 -28.89 29.15
N PHE A 68 -26.54 -28.40 29.57
CA PHE A 68 -26.09 -28.41 30.95
C PHE A 68 -26.04 -26.98 31.47
N ILE A 69 -26.71 -26.71 32.59
CA ILE A 69 -26.71 -25.41 33.25
C ILE A 69 -25.84 -25.56 34.50
N ARG A 70 -24.78 -24.76 34.59
CA ARG A 70 -23.92 -24.72 35.77
C ARG A 70 -24.49 -23.73 36.79
N SER A 71 -24.09 -23.84 38.06
CA SER A 71 -24.56 -23.00 39.16
C SER A 71 -24.35 -21.50 38.95
N ASP A 72 -23.37 -21.11 38.14
CA ASP A 72 -23.12 -19.72 37.72
C ASP A 72 -24.04 -19.26 36.58
N SER A 73 -25.15 -19.97 36.35
CA SER A 73 -26.13 -19.74 35.27
C SER A 73 -25.56 -19.86 33.84
N GLN A 74 -24.33 -20.37 33.69
CA GLN A 74 -23.76 -20.60 32.37
C GLN A 74 -24.39 -21.82 31.70
N VAL A 75 -24.91 -21.61 30.49
CA VAL A 75 -25.52 -22.66 29.67
C VAL A 75 -24.48 -23.25 28.73
N PHE A 76 -24.23 -24.55 28.89
CA PHE A 76 -23.34 -25.34 28.05
C PHE A 76 -24.15 -26.28 27.17
N LEU A 77 -23.93 -26.20 25.86
CA LEU A 77 -24.51 -27.11 24.87
C LEU A 77 -23.47 -28.16 24.48
N PHE A 78 -23.83 -29.44 24.62
CA PHE A 78 -22.99 -30.57 24.24
C PHE A 78 -23.65 -31.38 23.13
N ALA A 79 -22.89 -31.74 22.10
CA ALA A 79 -23.41 -32.56 21.00
C ALA A 79 -23.69 -34.02 21.42
N ASN A 80 -22.91 -34.57 22.35
CA ASN A 80 -22.99 -35.97 22.78
C ASN A 80 -22.54 -36.13 24.24
N SER A 81 -22.86 -37.29 24.83
CA SER A 81 -22.48 -37.64 26.21
C SER A 81 -20.96 -37.70 26.39
N LYS A 82 -20.20 -38.00 25.32
CA LYS A 82 -18.72 -37.94 25.32
C LYS A 82 -18.20 -36.54 25.64
N CYS A 83 -18.74 -35.50 25.01
CA CYS A 83 -18.39 -34.10 25.30
C CYS A 83 -18.75 -33.71 26.74
N LYS A 84 -19.94 -34.12 27.21
CA LYS A 84 -20.38 -33.87 28.59
C LYS A 84 -19.43 -34.51 29.61
N ARG A 85 -19.06 -35.78 29.41
CA ARG A 85 -18.13 -36.50 30.29
C ARG A 85 -16.76 -35.81 30.36
N TYR A 86 -16.18 -35.44 29.22
CA TYR A 86 -14.89 -34.75 29.21
C TYR A 86 -14.93 -33.38 29.89
N PHE A 87 -16.05 -32.68 29.78
CA PHE A 87 -16.26 -31.42 30.49
C PHE A 87 -16.28 -31.60 32.01
N HIS A 88 -16.99 -32.61 32.53
CA HIS A 88 -16.99 -32.91 33.97
C HIS A 88 -15.62 -33.40 34.46
N ASN A 89 -14.87 -34.13 33.63
CA ASN A 89 -13.49 -34.53 33.91
C ASN A 89 -12.49 -33.36 33.80
N ARG A 90 -12.97 -32.14 33.54
CA ARG A 90 -12.16 -30.90 33.44
C ARG A 90 -11.05 -31.00 32.37
N LEU A 91 -11.27 -31.79 31.33
CA LEU A 91 -10.34 -31.87 30.20
C LEU A 91 -10.45 -30.63 29.34
N LYS A 92 -9.29 -30.10 28.94
CA LYS A 92 -9.22 -28.92 28.07
C LYS A 92 -9.39 -29.34 26.60
N PRO A 93 -10.35 -28.78 25.84
CA PRO A 93 -10.55 -29.15 24.43
C PRO A 93 -9.31 -28.89 23.58
N SER A 94 -8.50 -27.88 23.93
CA SER A 94 -7.20 -27.59 23.32
C SER A 94 -6.18 -28.74 23.32
N LYS A 95 -6.33 -29.74 24.21
CA LYS A 95 -5.45 -30.92 24.26
C LYS A 95 -5.97 -32.10 23.44
N LEU A 96 -7.24 -32.07 23.00
CA LEU A 96 -7.89 -33.16 22.29
C LEU A 96 -7.89 -32.93 20.79
N THR A 97 -7.15 -33.77 20.07
CA THR A 97 -6.81 -33.63 18.63
C THR A 97 -8.01 -33.44 17.70
N TRP A 98 -9.14 -34.07 18.02
CA TRP A 98 -10.35 -34.09 17.19
C TRP A 98 -11.24 -32.85 17.35
N THR A 99 -11.00 -32.01 18.36
CA THR A 99 -11.85 -30.82 18.62
C THR A 99 -11.53 -29.66 17.69
N ALA A 100 -12.50 -28.78 17.44
CA ALA A 100 -12.29 -27.58 16.65
C ALA A 100 -11.23 -26.65 17.28
N MET A 101 -11.19 -26.55 18.61
CA MET A 101 -10.23 -25.71 19.32
C MET A 101 -8.78 -26.16 19.08
N TYR A 102 -8.53 -27.48 19.18
CA TYR A 102 -7.21 -28.04 18.90
C TYR A 102 -6.77 -27.73 17.47
N ARG A 103 -7.66 -27.95 16.49
CA ARG A 103 -7.35 -27.70 15.07
C ARG A 103 -7.02 -26.24 14.79
N LYS A 104 -7.72 -25.31 15.42
CA LYS A 104 -7.44 -23.87 15.33
C LYS A 104 -6.07 -23.50 15.89
N GLN A 105 -5.71 -24.02 17.07
CA GLN A 105 -4.40 -23.75 17.69
C GLN A 105 -3.24 -24.34 16.89
N HIS A 106 -3.41 -25.55 16.36
CA HIS A 106 -2.41 -26.26 15.58
C HIS A 106 -2.46 -25.95 14.08
N LYS A 107 -3.22 -24.92 13.67
CA LYS A 107 -3.34 -24.44 12.28
C LYS A 107 -3.75 -25.55 11.29
N LYS A 108 -4.52 -26.55 11.74
CA LYS A 108 -5.07 -27.62 10.89
C LYS A 108 -6.33 -27.19 10.12
N ASP A 109 -6.78 -25.95 10.32
CA ASP A 109 -7.93 -25.39 9.61
C ASP A 109 -7.47 -24.61 8.38
N ILE A 110 -7.85 -25.12 7.21
CA ILE A 110 -7.52 -24.56 5.88
C ILE A 110 -8.00 -23.09 5.77
N ALA A 111 -9.08 -22.72 6.45
CA ALA A 111 -9.64 -21.38 6.44
C ALA A 111 -8.71 -20.31 7.03
N ALA A 112 -7.81 -20.65 7.95
CA ALA A 112 -6.84 -19.70 8.49
C ALA A 112 -5.76 -19.34 7.46
N GLU A 113 -5.39 -20.29 6.60
CA GLU A 113 -4.40 -20.08 5.55
C GLU A 113 -4.97 -19.27 4.38
N THR A 114 -6.25 -19.48 4.03
CA THR A 114 -6.90 -18.73 2.95
C THR A 114 -7.03 -17.25 3.27
N ILE A 115 -7.29 -16.87 4.53
CA ILE A 115 -7.36 -15.46 4.95
C ILE A 115 -6.01 -14.76 4.76
N LYS A 116 -4.89 -15.43 5.09
CA LYS A 116 -3.55 -14.86 4.90
C LYS A 116 -3.24 -14.61 3.42
N LYS A 117 -3.61 -15.55 2.55
CA LYS A 117 -3.45 -15.40 1.09
C LYS A 117 -4.31 -14.27 0.52
N ARG A 118 -5.44 -13.94 1.14
CA ARG A 118 -6.37 -12.90 0.66
C ARG A 118 -6.06 -11.48 1.15
N ARG A 119 -5.06 -11.28 2.04
CA ARG A 119 -4.70 -9.93 2.49
C ARG A 119 -4.03 -9.14 1.36
N ARG A 120 -4.84 -8.54 0.50
CA ARG A 120 -4.40 -7.67 -0.59
C ARG A 120 -4.07 -6.31 0.01
N THR A 121 -2.83 -5.86 -0.14
CA THR A 121 -2.46 -4.47 0.16
C THR A 121 -3.19 -3.56 -0.83
N THR A 122 -4.19 -2.84 -0.37
CA THR A 122 -4.86 -1.81 -1.18
C THR A 122 -3.86 -0.72 -1.50
N LYS A 123 -3.46 -0.60 -2.78
CA LYS A 123 -2.64 0.52 -3.24
C LYS A 123 -3.45 1.81 -3.06
N LYS A 124 -3.11 2.62 -2.06
CA LYS A 124 -3.69 3.95 -1.92
C LYS A 124 -3.20 4.82 -3.10
N PRO A 125 -4.09 5.46 -3.87
CA PRO A 125 -3.67 6.38 -4.90
C PRO A 125 -2.94 7.56 -4.24
N TYR A 126 -1.66 7.73 -4.59
CA TYR A 126 -0.78 8.76 -4.04
C TYR A 126 -1.13 10.17 -4.54
N SER A 127 -1.72 10.27 -5.73
CA SER A 127 -2.00 11.55 -6.37
C SER A 127 -3.41 12.03 -6.06
N ARG A 128 -3.52 13.06 -5.21
CA ARG A 128 -4.73 13.88 -5.03
C ARG A 128 -4.45 15.29 -5.54
N SER A 129 -5.47 15.95 -6.08
CA SER A 129 -5.40 17.39 -6.37
C SER A 129 -5.38 18.18 -5.07
N ILE A 130 -4.68 19.32 -5.08
CA ILE A 130 -4.57 20.23 -3.94
C ILE A 130 -5.35 21.51 -4.34
N VAL A 131 -6.08 22.11 -3.40
CA VAL A 131 -6.80 23.37 -3.68
C VAL A 131 -5.78 24.42 -4.15
N GLY A 132 -6.01 25.01 -5.33
CA GLY A 132 -5.08 25.96 -5.98
C GLY A 132 -4.13 25.36 -7.02
N ALA A 133 -4.05 24.03 -7.18
CA ALA A 133 -3.31 23.40 -8.27
C ALA A 133 -3.99 22.09 -8.72
N THR A 134 -4.40 22.04 -9.99
CA THR A 134 -4.99 20.83 -10.56
C THR A 134 -3.94 19.71 -10.67
N LEU A 135 -4.41 18.45 -10.65
CA LEU A 135 -3.55 17.25 -10.68
C LEU A 135 -2.57 17.27 -11.88
N GLU A 136 -3.03 17.80 -13.02
CA GLU A 136 -2.28 17.88 -14.27
C GLU A 136 -1.10 18.85 -14.19
N VAL A 137 -1.27 19.99 -13.50
CA VAL A 137 -0.20 20.98 -13.32
C VAL A 137 0.91 20.40 -12.43
N ILE A 138 0.52 19.66 -11.38
CA ILE A 138 1.47 18.99 -10.48
C ILE A 138 2.24 17.90 -11.20
N GLN A 139 1.59 17.14 -12.09
CA GLN A 139 2.24 16.12 -12.90
C GLN A 139 3.21 16.73 -13.89
N LYS A 140 2.79 17.76 -14.65
CA LYS A 140 3.65 18.47 -15.62
C LYS A 140 4.93 19.00 -14.97
N LYS A 141 4.81 19.68 -13.82
CA LYS A 141 5.97 20.19 -13.05
C LYS A 141 6.85 19.10 -12.44
N ARG A 142 6.32 17.89 -12.20
CA ARG A 142 7.12 16.74 -11.74
C ARG A 142 7.84 16.04 -12.88
N THR A 143 7.24 15.99 -14.06
CA THR A 143 7.80 15.32 -15.24
C THR A 143 8.78 16.18 -16.04
N GLU A 144 8.92 17.47 -15.71
CA GLU A 144 9.95 18.34 -16.28
C GLU A 144 11.34 17.73 -16.14
N LYS A 145 12.06 17.67 -17.27
CA LYS A 145 13.41 17.11 -17.35
C LYS A 145 14.37 17.87 -16.41
N PRO A 146 15.34 17.18 -15.78
CA PRO A 146 16.27 17.80 -14.83
C PRO A 146 17.04 18.97 -15.44
N GLU A 147 17.39 18.89 -16.72
CA GLU A 147 18.08 19.96 -17.46
C GLU A 147 17.30 21.29 -17.48
N VAL A 148 15.97 21.23 -17.64
CA VAL A 148 15.11 22.42 -17.63
C VAL A 148 15.01 23.00 -16.21
N ARG A 149 15.02 22.13 -15.19
CA ARG A 149 15.00 22.54 -13.79
C ARG A 149 16.31 23.22 -13.39
N ASP A 150 17.43 22.69 -13.86
CA ASP A 150 18.76 23.22 -13.55
C ASP A 150 19.04 24.52 -14.32
N ALA A 151 18.62 24.62 -15.59
CA ALA A 151 18.65 25.88 -16.33
C ALA A 151 17.81 26.98 -15.66
N ALA A 152 16.61 26.65 -15.17
CA ALA A 152 15.76 27.59 -14.43
C ALA A 152 16.40 28.01 -13.08
N ARG A 153 17.06 27.09 -12.37
CA ARG A 153 17.82 27.40 -11.16
C ARG A 153 19.00 28.32 -11.45
N GLU A 154 19.76 28.06 -12.51
CA GLU A 154 20.92 28.87 -12.89
C GLU A 154 20.52 30.27 -13.37
N ALA A 155 19.40 30.39 -14.09
CA ALA A 155 18.83 31.68 -14.45
C ALA A 155 18.42 32.48 -13.21
N ALA A 156 17.72 31.85 -12.26
CA ALA A 156 17.35 32.49 -11.00
C ALA A 156 18.57 32.89 -10.15
N LEU A 157 19.60 32.04 -10.10
CA LEU A 157 20.84 32.35 -9.38
C LEU A 157 21.61 33.51 -10.03
N ARG A 158 21.58 33.64 -11.36
CA ARG A 158 22.17 34.78 -12.07
C ARG A 158 21.42 36.07 -11.75
N GLU A 159 20.09 36.05 -11.81
CA GLU A 159 19.28 37.22 -11.45
C GLU A 159 19.51 37.65 -9.99
N ILE A 160 19.55 36.71 -9.04
CA ILE A 160 19.84 37.00 -7.63
C ILE A 160 21.23 37.62 -7.49
N LYS A 161 22.25 37.07 -8.17
CA LYS A 161 23.61 37.61 -8.13
C LYS A 161 23.68 39.03 -8.70
N GLU A 162 22.94 39.33 -9.76
CA GLU A 162 22.86 40.67 -10.34
C GLU A 162 22.13 41.67 -9.44
N ARG A 163 21.03 41.27 -8.78
CA ARG A 163 20.36 42.07 -7.74
C ARG A 163 21.29 42.35 -6.55
N ILE A 164 22.09 41.36 -6.13
CA ILE A 164 23.07 41.52 -5.05
C ILE A 164 24.21 42.45 -5.47
N LYS A 165 24.69 42.39 -6.72
CA LYS A 165 25.72 43.33 -7.22
C LYS A 165 25.18 44.76 -7.24
N LYS A 166 24.02 44.99 -7.84
CA LYS A 166 23.36 46.32 -7.87
C LYS A 166 23.17 46.90 -6.46
N THR A 167 22.65 46.11 -5.53
CA THR A 167 22.48 46.57 -4.13
C THR A 167 23.80 46.73 -3.38
N LYS A 168 24.86 45.99 -3.73
CA LYS A 168 26.22 46.20 -3.16
C LYS A 168 26.85 47.48 -3.68
N ASP A 169 26.68 47.80 -4.96
CA ASP A 169 27.22 49.01 -5.58
C ASP A 169 26.49 50.26 -5.07
N GLU A 170 25.17 50.19 -4.89
CA GLU A 170 24.39 51.22 -4.18
C GLU A 170 24.84 51.40 -2.72
N LYS A 171 25.14 50.30 -2.01
CA LYS A 171 25.68 50.36 -0.63
C LYS A 171 27.10 50.92 -0.58
N LYS A 172 27.95 50.65 -1.58
CA LYS A 172 29.31 51.22 -1.68
C LYS A 172 29.27 52.70 -2.03
N ALA A 173 28.38 53.13 -2.92
CA ALA A 173 28.15 54.54 -3.22
C ALA A 173 27.67 55.32 -1.98
N LYS A 174 26.73 54.75 -1.23
CA LYS A 174 26.27 55.33 0.05
C LYS A 174 27.37 55.34 1.13
N LYS A 175 28.23 54.32 1.20
CA LYS A 175 29.37 54.32 2.13
C LYS A 175 30.45 55.34 1.73
N ALA A 176 30.73 55.49 0.43
CA ALA A 176 31.68 56.46 -0.09
C ALA A 176 31.21 57.91 0.19
N GLU A 177 29.92 58.19 0.06
CA GLU A 177 29.33 59.49 0.42
C GLU A 177 29.47 59.81 1.91
N VAL A 178 29.26 58.80 2.78
CA VAL A 178 29.43 58.95 4.24
C VAL A 178 30.91 59.15 4.62
N THR A 179 31.86 58.47 3.96
CA THR A 179 33.30 58.69 4.20
C THR A 179 33.84 59.99 3.62
N ALA A 180 33.29 60.49 2.50
CA ALA A 180 33.67 61.79 1.93
C ALA A 180 33.19 62.97 2.80
N LYS A 181 32.09 62.81 3.55
CA LYS A 181 31.69 63.77 4.59
C LYS A 181 32.51 63.69 5.87
N ALA A 182 33.25 62.61 6.12
CA ALA A 182 34.09 62.44 7.31
C ALA A 182 35.54 62.94 7.15
N GLN A 183 36.02 63.22 5.92
CA GLN A 183 37.40 63.70 5.68
C GLN A 183 37.58 65.23 5.76
N LYS A 184 36.57 65.99 6.22
CA LYS A 184 36.69 67.45 6.45
C LYS A 184 36.91 67.84 7.92
N SER A 185 37.35 66.92 8.77
CA SER A 185 37.71 67.26 10.17
C SER A 185 38.97 66.53 10.66
N SER A 186 40.05 67.31 10.67
CA SER A 186 41.15 67.40 11.66
C SER A 186 42.15 66.25 11.88
N LYS A 187 43.41 66.68 11.71
CA LYS A 187 44.73 66.14 12.02
C LYS A 187 45.04 66.22 13.54
N GLY A 188 45.72 65.22 14.11
CA GLY A 188 46.27 65.30 15.48
C GLY A 188 46.87 64.00 16.06
N SER A 189 48.20 63.89 15.96
CA SER A 189 49.22 63.10 16.70
C SER A 189 48.91 61.95 17.71
N LEU A 190 49.68 60.87 17.53
CA LEU A 190 50.08 59.75 18.43
C LEU A 190 50.92 60.23 19.66
N PRO A 191 51.10 59.44 20.77
CA PRO A 191 51.85 58.17 20.75
C PRO A 191 51.56 57.02 21.76
N LYS A 192 51.83 55.80 21.25
CA LYS A 192 52.65 54.66 21.78
C LYS A 192 52.22 53.88 23.05
N GLY A 193 52.10 52.54 22.88
CA GLY A 193 52.25 51.57 23.98
C GLY A 193 51.93 50.11 23.61
N ALA A 194 52.97 49.38 23.20
CA ALA A 194 53.27 47.96 23.50
C ALA A 194 52.29 46.80 23.14
N ALA A 195 52.79 45.86 22.32
CA ALA A 195 52.34 44.47 22.19
C ALA A 195 52.99 43.59 23.30
N PRO A 196 52.55 42.33 23.58
CA PRO A 196 52.92 41.26 22.64
C PRO A 196 52.00 40.01 22.58
N LYS A 197 52.30 39.19 21.55
CA LYS A 197 52.09 37.72 21.36
C LYS A 197 50.68 37.17 21.13
N GLY A 198 50.47 36.60 19.94
CA GLY A 198 49.45 35.59 19.65
C GLY A 198 49.86 34.18 20.12
N PRO A 199 48.99 33.17 19.90
CA PRO A 199 49.34 32.17 18.89
C PRO A 199 48.17 31.64 18.01
N LYS A 200 48.60 31.30 16.79
CA LYS A 200 48.13 30.37 15.74
C LYS A 200 46.95 29.39 15.98
N LEU A 201 46.20 29.27 14.88
CA LEU A 201 45.66 28.06 14.20
C LEU A 201 44.42 27.35 14.75
N GLY A 202 43.54 26.99 13.80
CA GLY A 202 42.83 25.71 13.85
C GLY A 202 41.35 25.79 13.48
N GLY A 203 41.03 25.51 12.21
CA GLY A 203 39.66 25.23 11.80
C GLY A 203 39.14 23.89 12.35
N GLY A 204 37.82 23.78 12.51
CA GLY A 204 37.16 22.54 12.88
C GLY A 204 35.65 22.66 12.72
N GLY A 205 35.10 21.97 11.70
CA GLY A 205 33.67 21.93 11.43
C GLY A 205 32.89 21.20 12.51
N GLY A 206 31.76 21.79 12.91
CA GLY A 206 30.79 21.16 13.81
C GLY A 206 29.67 20.48 13.03
N LYS A 207 29.64 19.15 13.05
CA LYS A 207 28.41 18.36 12.88
C LYS A 207 27.67 18.36 14.22
N ARG A 208 26.39 18.75 14.21
CA ARG A 208 25.32 18.19 15.04
C ARG A 208 24.05 18.17 14.21
#